data_AF-A0A5K0VYT7-F1
#
_entry.id   AF-A0A5K0VYT7-F1
#
_cell.length_a   1.000
_cell.length_b   1.000
_cell.length_c   1.000
_cell.angle_alpha   90.00
_cell.angle_beta   90.00
_cell.angle_gamma   90.00
#
_symmetry.space_group_name_H-M   'P 1'
#
loop_
_entity.id
_entity.type
_entity.pdbx_description
1 polymer ?
#
loop_
_entity_poly.entity_id
_entity_poly.type
_entity_poly.pdbx_seq_one_letter_code
_entity_poly.pdbx_strand_id
1 'polypeptide(L)' 'IPGVTDIGLKPRKMQKVAVIGGGLMGAGIATALIVSGTHVILKEINADYLKQGINRIA' A
#
# COMPACT_ATOMS: atom_id res chain seq x y z
N ILE A 1 6.73 5.45 -19.09
CA ILE A 1 5.74 6.53 -19.29
C ILE A 1 6.39 7.52 -20.24
N PRO A 2 5.76 7.83 -21.39
CA PRO A 2 6.30 8.80 -22.33
C PRO A 2 6.69 10.10 -21.62
N GLY A 3 7.91 10.59 -21.84
CA GLY A 3 8.45 11.79 -21.20
C GLY A 3 9.10 11.62 -19.81
N VAL A 4 8.95 10.46 -19.15
CA VAL A 4 9.63 10.16 -17.86
C VAL A 4 10.70 9.10 -18.04
N THR A 5 10.35 7.98 -18.67
CA THR A 5 11.31 6.89 -18.92
C THR A 5 12.27 7.20 -20.06
N ASP A 6 11.86 8.08 -20.98
CA ASP A 6 12.60 8.38 -22.21
C ASP A 6 13.82 9.30 -21.95
N ILE A 7 13.86 9.95 -20.79
CA ILE A 7 14.98 10.78 -20.32
C ILE A 7 15.95 10.01 -19.40
N GLY A 8 15.88 8.68 -19.38
CA GLY A 8 16.82 7.81 -18.67
C GLY A 8 16.52 7.59 -17.17
N LEU A 9 15.41 8.15 -16.65
CA LEU A 9 14.98 7.88 -15.28
C LEU A 9 14.44 6.46 -15.16
N LYS A 10 15.00 5.71 -14.22
CA LYS A 10 14.56 4.34 -13.88
C LYS A 10 13.73 4.36 -12.60
N PRO A 11 12.59 3.64 -12.56
CA PRO A 11 11.84 3.47 -11.32
C PRO A 11 12.70 2.85 -10.22
N ARG A 12 12.58 3.37 -9.00
CA ARG A 12 13.25 2.77 -7.84
C ARG A 12 12.53 1.49 -7.44
N LYS A 13 13.29 0.43 -7.18
CA LYS A 13 12.73 -0.82 -6.66
C LYS A 13 12.13 -0.58 -5.28
N MET A 14 10.83 -0.81 -5.15
CA MET A 14 10.09 -0.71 -3.90
C MET A 14 10.16 -2.03 -3.15
N GLN A 15 10.59 -2.00 -1.89
CA GLN A 15 10.71 -3.21 -1.07
C GLN A 15 9.54 -3.36 -0.09
N LYS A 16 9.06 -2.24 0.45
CA LYS A 16 7.98 -2.16 1.44
C LYS A 16 7.17 -0.89 1.22
N VAL A 17 5.87 -0.94 1.50
CA VAL A 17 4.96 0.19 1.42
C VAL A 17 4.22 0.36 2.74
N ALA A 18 4.07 1.60 3.20
CA ALA A 18 3.21 1.91 4.34
C ALA A 18 1.87 2.47 3.83
N VAL A 19 0.76 1.93 4.33
CA VAL A 19 -0.60 2.45 4.12
C VAL A 19 -1.05 3.08 5.44
N ILE A 20 -1.39 4.37 5.40
CA ILE A 20 -1.86 5.11 6.57
C ILE A 20 -3.37 5.23 6.49
N GLY A 21 -4.07 4.57 7.42
CA GLY A 21 -5.52 4.43 7.45
C GLY A 21 -5.99 3.12 6.81
N GLY A 22 -6.76 2.33 7.56
CA GLY A 22 -7.36 1.04 7.19
C GLY A 22 -8.87 1.12 6.97
N GLY A 23 -9.37 2.30 6.59
CA GLY A 23 -10.75 2.49 6.13
C GLY A 23 -11.01 1.85 4.75
N LEU A 24 -12.11 2.22 4.09
CA LEU A 24 -12.52 1.63 2.80
C LEU A 24 -11.43 1.72 1.72
N MET A 25 -10.89 2.91 1.47
CA MET A 25 -9.87 3.12 0.44
C MET A 25 -8.52 2.48 0.82
N GLY A 26 -8.11 2.63 2.08
CA GLY A 26 -6.85 2.09 2.58
C GLY A 26 -6.78 0.57 2.53
N ALA A 27 -7.89 -0.11 2.85
CA ALA A 27 -7.99 -1.56 2.72
C ALA A 27 -7.87 -2.02 1.25
N GLY A 28 -8.53 -1.34 0.31
CA GLY A 28 -8.40 -1.65 -1.11
C GLY A 28 -6.98 -1.45 -1.66
N ILE A 29 -6.30 -0.37 -1.25
CA ILE A 29 -4.90 -0.12 -1.61
C ILE A 29 -3.99 -1.21 -1.02
N ALA A 30 -4.19 -1.56 0.25
CA ALA A 30 -3.42 -2.60 0.92
C ALA A 30 -3.61 -3.97 0.24
N THR A 31 -4.85 -4.38 -0.06
CA THR A 31 -5.14 -5.62 -0.79
C THR A 31 -4.47 -5.63 -2.17
N ALA A 32 -4.58 -4.55 -2.95
CA ALA A 32 -3.95 -4.48 -4.28
C ALA A 32 -2.41 -4.65 -4.20
N LEU A 33 -1.77 -4.01 -3.22
CA LEU A 33 -0.33 -4.11 -3.00
C LEU A 33 0.07 -5.51 -2.53
N ILE A 34 -0.69 -6.12 -1.62
CA ILE A 34 -0.43 -7.49 -1.14
C ILE A 34 -0.56 -8.50 -2.27
N VAL A 35 -1.62 -8.42 -3.08
CA VAL A 35 -1.83 -9.28 -4.26
C VAL A 35 -0.71 -9.11 -5.29
N SER A 36 -0.13 -7.92 -5.41
CA SER A 36 1.04 -7.66 -6.26
C SER A 36 2.36 -8.25 -5.71
N GLY A 37 2.35 -8.87 -4.53
CA GLY A 37 3.54 -9.41 -3.86
C GLY A 37 4.37 -8.35 -3.12
N THR A 38 3.80 -7.17 -2.87
CA THR A 38 4.48 -6.09 -2.15
C THR A 38 4.22 -6.21 -0.65
N HIS A 39 5.27 -6.08 0.16
CA HIS A 39 5.13 -6.06 1.61
C HIS A 39 4.50 -4.75 2.10
N VAL A 40 3.38 -4.84 2.83
CA VAL A 40 2.60 -3.69 3.30
C VAL A 40 2.65 -3.57 4.83
N ILE A 41 2.84 -2.36 5.32
CA ILE A 41 2.71 -1.98 6.74
C ILE A 41 1.46 -1.10 6.87
N LEU A 42 0.47 -1.54 7.64
CA LEU A 42 -0.74 -0.76 7.90
C LEU A 42 -0.59 0.03 9.20
N LYS A 43 -0.72 1.36 9.15
CA LYS A 43 -0.73 2.23 10.33
C LYS A 43 -2.12 2.80 10.55
N GLU A 44 -2.61 2.65 11.77
CA GLU A 44 -3.85 3.27 12.24
C GLU A 44 -3.60 4.11 13.51
N ILE A 45 -4.61 4.88 13.93
CA ILE A 45 -4.50 5.72 15.14
C ILE A 45 -4.53 4.91 16.44
N ASN A 46 -5.16 3.73 16.45
CA ASN A 46 -5.23 2.84 17.62
C ASN A 46 -5.42 1.37 17.19
N ALA A 47 -5.36 0.47 18.17
CA ALA A 47 -5.46 -0.96 17.96
C ALA A 47 -6.85 -1.41 17.43
N ASP A 48 -7.93 -0.74 17.85
CA ASP A 48 -9.29 -1.10 17.43
C ASP A 48 -9.52 -0.83 15.94
N TYR A 49 -9.13 0.35 15.47
CA TYR A 49 -9.17 0.68 14.04
C TYR A 49 -8.21 -0.18 13.23
N LEU A 50 -7.03 -0.48 13.78
CA LEU A 50 -6.09 -1.39 13.13
C LEU A 50 -6.70 -2.77 12.91
N LYS A 51 -7.33 -3.35 13.94
CA LYS A 51 -7.99 -4.65 13.85
C LYS A 51 -9.12 -4.64 12.82
N GLN A 52 -9.93 -3.59 12.81
CA GLN A 52 -10.98 -3.44 11.79
C GLN A 52 -10.40 -3.31 10.38
N GLY A 53 -9.30 -2.57 10.21
CA GLY A 53 -8.62 -2.42 8.92
C GLY A 53 -8.05 -3.74 8.41
N ILE A 54 -7.39 -4.51 9.28
CA ILE A 54 -6.89 -5.86 8.95
C ILE A 54 -8.05 -6.77 8.51
N ASN A 55 -9.19 -6.75 9.20
CA ASN A 55 -10.35 -7.56 8.84
C ASN A 55 -10.97 -7.20 7.47
N ARG A 56 -10.73 -5.99 6.95
CA ARG A 56 -11.21 -5.55 5.63
C ARG A 56 -10.26 -5.94 4.50
N ILE A 57 -9.00 -6.22 4.82
CA ILE A 57 -7.99 -6.64 3.85
C ILE A 57 -8.22 -8.13 3.59
N ALA A 58 -8.65 -8.44 2.37
CA ALA A 58 -8.80 -9.80 1.84
C ALA A 58 -7.61 -10.15 0.94
#